data_AF-A0A2E0EXI4-F1
#
_entry.id   AF-A0A2E0EXI4-F1
#
_cell.length_a   1.000
_cell.length_b   1.000
_cell.length_c   1.000
_cell.angle_alpha   90.00
_cell.angle_beta   90.00
_cell.angle_gamma   90.00
#
_symmetry.space_group_name_H-M   'P 1'
#
loop_
_entity.id
_entity.type
_entity.pdbx_description
1 polymer ?
#
loop_
_entity_poly.entity_id
_entity_poly.type
_entity_poly.pdbx_seq_one_letter_code
_entity_poly.pdbx_strand_id
1 'polypeptide(L)'
;ISLVIASFLGSVGELKAGGHSKDKKLVAPTSGYEGMEDQLARAMNVVLMTLNERSAYQHDINDALVKMILTTIQFAKDNDMIDELIANEVETTRPLLERVRRNYLKTGKLDTAMVGMIDRTACAYQLYLKIDKTDAERSWESPFGLVLEQTRRMGQHDLTEQEVHDIWIKKRYHAFAEVVGVELSISDIDENGRVSVRALRPASVAKN
;
A
#
# COMPACT_ATOMS: atom_id res chain seq x y z
N ILE A 1 17.20 -33.86 54.26
CA ILE A 1 16.66 -35.23 54.41
C ILE A 1 16.11 -35.63 53.06
N SER A 2 16.78 -36.58 52.40
CA SER A 2 16.38 -37.15 51.11
C SER A 2 15.04 -37.87 51.22
N LEU A 3 14.20 -37.82 50.17
CA LEU A 3 13.22 -38.86 49.93
C LEU A 3 13.14 -39.18 48.44
N VAL A 4 13.51 -40.43 48.17
CA VAL A 4 13.38 -41.20 46.94
C VAL A 4 11.91 -41.55 46.76
N ILE A 5 11.35 -41.42 45.55
CA ILE A 5 10.14 -42.16 45.16
C ILE A 5 10.43 -42.91 43.86
N ALA A 6 10.11 -44.19 43.94
CA ALA A 6 10.51 -45.27 43.08
C ALA A 6 9.73 -45.35 41.76
N SER A 7 10.39 -46.03 40.83
CA SER A 7 10.03 -46.46 39.49
C SER A 7 8.67 -47.17 39.39
N PHE A 8 7.91 -46.85 38.33
CA PHE A 8 6.97 -47.79 37.72
C PHE A 8 7.41 -48.07 36.28
N LEU A 9 8.00 -49.24 36.08
CA LEU A 9 8.24 -49.86 34.77
C LEU A 9 6.97 -50.59 34.34
N GLY A 10 6.30 -50.06 33.31
CA GLY A 10 5.18 -50.71 32.63
C GLY A 10 5.50 -50.88 31.14
N SER A 11 5.76 -52.12 30.75
CA SER A 11 5.78 -52.72 29.40
C SER A 11 5.64 -51.78 28.19
N VAL A 12 6.74 -51.56 27.46
CA VAL A 12 6.73 -51.00 26.11
C VAL A 12 6.25 -52.09 25.15
N GLY A 13 4.94 -52.10 24.88
CA GLY A 13 4.40 -52.77 23.69
C GLY A 13 4.84 -52.01 22.44
N GLU A 14 5.35 -52.73 21.44
CA GLU A 14 5.84 -52.20 20.17
C GLU A 14 4.79 -51.35 19.45
N LEU A 15 4.89 -50.03 19.59
CA LEU A 15 4.32 -49.08 18.63
C LEU A 15 5.24 -49.08 17.40
N LYS A 16 4.82 -49.79 16.34
CA LYS A 16 5.44 -49.68 15.02
C LYS A 16 5.26 -48.26 14.48
N ALA A 17 6.25 -47.41 14.73
CA ALA A 17 6.39 -46.13 14.07
C ALA A 17 6.69 -46.38 12.58
N GLY A 18 5.74 -46.01 11.72
CA GLY A 18 5.91 -46.06 10.27
C GLY A 18 7.02 -45.10 9.82
N GLY A 19 8.01 -45.66 9.12
CA GLY A 19 8.75 -44.97 8.05
C GLY A 19 9.61 -43.76 8.42
N HIS A 20 10.61 -43.92 9.29
CA HIS A 20 11.77 -43.02 9.27
C HIS A 20 12.66 -43.34 8.06
N SER A 21 12.36 -42.70 6.92
CA SER A 21 13.36 -42.51 5.86
C SER A 21 14.48 -41.62 6.43
N LYS A 22 15.72 -42.13 6.43
CA LYS A 22 16.92 -41.43 6.92
C LYS A 22 17.39 -40.25 6.04
N ASP A 23 16.65 -39.90 4.99
CA ASP A 23 17.10 -38.93 3.98
C ASP A 23 16.27 -37.65 3.86
N LYS A 24 15.28 -37.41 4.75
CA LYS A 24 14.60 -36.11 4.79
C LYS A 24 15.41 -35.11 5.62
N LYS A 25 16.30 -34.35 4.97
CA LYS A 25 16.84 -33.11 5.55
C LYS A 25 15.68 -32.20 5.94
N LEU A 26 15.53 -31.92 7.24
CA LEU A 26 14.70 -30.83 7.71
C LEU A 26 15.32 -29.53 7.21
N VAL A 27 14.73 -28.96 6.16
CA VAL A 27 15.04 -27.61 5.71
C VAL A 27 14.21 -26.67 6.58
N ALA A 28 14.86 -25.88 7.42
CA ALA A 28 14.18 -24.85 8.18
C ALA A 28 13.54 -23.84 7.21
N PRO A 29 12.28 -23.41 7.44
CA PRO A 29 11.68 -22.38 6.61
C PRO A 29 12.49 -21.09 6.70
N THR A 30 12.80 -20.49 5.56
CA THR A 30 13.49 -19.21 5.47
C THR A 30 12.50 -18.06 5.62
N SER A 31 12.91 -17.00 6.29
CA SER A 31 12.15 -15.76 6.46
C SER A 31 12.05 -14.92 5.18
N GLY A 32 12.98 -15.11 4.23
CA GLY A 32 13.10 -14.28 3.04
C GLY A 32 13.94 -13.01 3.26
N TYR A 33 14.48 -12.81 4.45
CA TYR A 33 15.34 -11.69 4.84
C TYR A 33 16.76 -12.12 5.21
N GLU A 34 17.13 -13.36 4.94
CA GLU A 34 18.50 -13.85 5.18
C GLU A 34 19.52 -12.99 4.43
N GLY A 35 20.49 -12.42 5.14
CA GLY A 35 21.46 -11.46 4.60
C GLY A 35 20.98 -10.00 4.53
N MET A 36 19.75 -9.71 4.96
CA MET A 36 19.17 -8.36 5.04
C MET A 36 18.75 -7.97 6.47
N GLU A 37 19.25 -8.68 7.49
CA GLU A 37 18.80 -8.57 8.88
C GLU A 37 18.97 -7.14 9.42
N ASP A 38 20.07 -6.49 9.07
CA ASP A 38 20.37 -5.10 9.45
C ASP A 38 19.39 -4.10 8.81
N GLN A 39 18.96 -4.34 7.55
CA GLN A 39 17.95 -3.51 6.89
C GLN A 39 16.57 -3.71 7.53
N LEU A 40 16.22 -4.97 7.83
CA LEU A 40 14.98 -5.31 8.53
C LEU A 40 14.94 -4.68 9.92
N ALA A 41 16.03 -4.76 10.68
CA ALA A 41 16.14 -4.18 12.02
C ALA A 41 15.92 -2.66 11.99
N ARG A 42 16.53 -1.95 11.03
CA ARG A 42 16.31 -0.50 10.84
C ARG A 42 14.85 -0.18 10.49
N ALA A 43 14.26 -0.92 9.55
CA ALA A 43 12.87 -0.71 9.15
C ALA A 43 11.91 -0.90 10.34
N MET A 44 12.10 -1.98 11.11
CA MET A 44 11.28 -2.27 12.29
C MET A 44 11.49 -1.25 13.41
N ASN A 45 12.72 -0.74 13.60
CA ASN A 45 12.97 0.30 14.60
C ASN A 45 12.17 1.58 14.29
N VAL A 46 12.12 2.01 13.03
CA VAL A 46 11.30 3.16 12.63
C VAL A 46 9.82 2.92 12.91
N VAL A 47 9.28 1.75 12.52
CA VAL A 47 7.88 1.39 12.80
C VAL A 47 7.57 1.44 14.30
N LEU A 48 8.41 0.80 15.13
CA LEU A 48 8.20 0.75 16.57
C LEU A 48 8.28 2.14 17.21
N MET A 49 9.24 2.96 16.81
CA MET A 49 9.36 4.33 17.32
C MET A 49 8.14 5.17 16.95
N THR A 50 7.67 5.11 15.70
CA THR A 50 6.49 5.87 15.24
C THR A 50 5.23 5.45 16.00
N LEU A 51 4.97 4.14 16.11
CA LEU A 51 3.75 3.64 16.76
C LEU A 51 3.77 3.82 18.30
N ASN A 52 4.95 3.96 18.91
CA ASN A 52 5.10 4.18 20.34
C ASN A 52 4.93 5.66 20.75
N GLU A 53 4.97 6.60 19.81
CA GLU A 53 4.71 8.02 20.08
C GLU A 53 3.21 8.26 20.28
N ARG A 54 2.83 8.70 21.48
CA ARG A 54 1.42 8.86 21.90
C ARG A 54 1.12 10.21 22.53
N SER A 55 2.12 11.09 22.69
CA SER A 55 1.98 12.32 23.47
C SER A 55 1.10 13.38 22.81
N ALA A 56 1.15 13.49 21.47
CA ALA A 56 0.32 14.42 20.71
C ALA A 56 -0.95 13.74 20.14
N TYR A 57 -0.74 12.66 19.39
CA TYR A 57 -1.79 11.76 18.89
C TYR A 57 -1.15 10.43 18.48
N GLN A 58 -1.97 9.41 18.24
CA GLN A 58 -1.50 8.13 17.72
C GLN A 58 -1.08 8.32 16.25
N HIS A 59 0.22 8.26 15.98
CA HIS A 59 0.76 8.30 14.62
C HIS A 59 0.54 6.96 13.93
N ASP A 60 0.42 7.01 12.61
CA ASP A 60 0.54 5.86 11.72
C ASP A 60 1.92 5.88 11.01
N ILE A 61 2.30 4.75 10.41
CA ILE A 61 3.66 4.55 9.87
C ILE A 61 3.96 5.41 8.63
N ASN A 62 2.93 5.96 7.99
CA ASN A 62 3.00 6.81 6.79
C ASN A 62 2.80 8.31 7.09
N ASP A 63 2.66 8.71 8.36
CA ASP A 63 2.27 10.05 8.78
C ASP A 63 3.09 11.17 8.14
N ALA A 64 4.42 11.02 8.08
CA ALA A 64 5.30 12.02 7.51
C ALA A 64 5.03 12.24 6.01
N LEU A 65 4.80 11.15 5.27
CA LEU A 65 4.46 11.21 3.85
C LEU A 65 3.08 11.83 3.64
N VAL A 66 2.09 11.43 4.45
CA VAL A 66 0.74 11.98 4.42
C VAL A 66 0.76 13.49 4.69
N LYS A 67 1.47 13.95 5.72
CA LYS A 67 1.63 15.38 6.02
C LYS A 67 2.23 16.16 4.87
N MET A 68 3.28 15.62 4.23
CA MET A 68 3.92 16.25 3.08
C MET A 68 2.93 16.41 1.91
N ILE A 69 2.14 15.38 1.62
CA ILE A 69 1.10 15.44 0.57
C ILE A 69 0.03 16.48 0.94
N LEU A 70 -0.49 16.44 2.16
CA LEU A 70 -1.50 17.41 2.62
C LEU A 70 -0.99 18.85 2.57
N THR A 71 0.25 19.09 2.98
CA THR A 71 0.88 20.42 2.91
C THR A 71 1.03 20.88 1.46
N THR A 72 1.38 19.97 0.56
CA THR A 72 1.52 20.27 -0.89
C THR A 72 0.16 20.63 -1.50
N ILE A 73 -0.89 19.87 -1.20
CA ILE A 73 -2.24 20.14 -1.68
C ILE A 73 -2.76 21.46 -1.10
N GLN A 74 -2.55 21.71 0.20
CA GLN A 74 -2.96 22.95 0.85
C GLN A 74 -2.28 24.15 0.20
N PHE A 75 -0.96 24.08 -0.02
CA PHE A 75 -0.22 25.15 -0.69
C PHE A 75 -0.78 25.43 -2.08
N ALA A 76 -1.05 24.38 -2.87
CA ALA A 76 -1.63 24.55 -4.20
C ALA A 76 -3.06 25.09 -4.13
N LYS A 77 -3.88 24.68 -3.15
CA LYS A 77 -5.22 25.23 -2.91
C LYS A 77 -5.17 26.72 -2.57
N ASP A 78 -4.30 27.12 -1.65
CA ASP A 78 -4.20 28.50 -1.16
C ASP A 78 -3.71 29.49 -2.22
N ASN A 79 -3.10 28.99 -3.29
CA ASN A 79 -2.55 29.78 -4.39
C ASN A 79 -3.30 29.59 -5.72
N ASP A 80 -4.45 28.90 -5.72
CA ASP A 80 -5.21 28.56 -6.94
C ASP A 80 -4.39 27.77 -7.99
N MET A 81 -3.47 26.91 -7.54
CA MET A 81 -2.51 26.15 -8.38
C MET A 81 -2.79 24.64 -8.44
N ILE A 82 -4.03 24.20 -8.18
CA ILE A 82 -4.34 22.75 -8.15
C ILE A 82 -4.11 22.11 -9.51
N ASP A 83 -4.50 22.75 -10.60
CA ASP A 83 -4.36 22.15 -11.94
C ASP A 83 -2.89 22.13 -12.38
N GLU A 84 -2.09 23.13 -11.99
CA GLU A 84 -0.63 23.18 -12.16
C GLU A 84 0.07 22.09 -11.35
N LEU A 85 -0.37 21.83 -10.12
CA LEU A 85 0.12 20.71 -9.30
C LEU A 85 -0.10 19.39 -10.03
N ILE A 86 -1.32 19.15 -10.55
CA ILE A 86 -1.64 17.92 -11.29
C ILE A 86 -0.83 17.82 -12.57
N ALA A 87 -0.71 18.90 -13.35
CA ALA A 87 0.11 18.92 -14.56
C ALA A 87 1.58 18.59 -14.26
N ASN A 88 2.15 19.16 -13.19
CA ASN A 88 3.52 18.87 -12.76
C ASN A 88 3.69 17.40 -12.32
N GLU A 89 2.72 16.83 -11.60
CA GLU A 89 2.70 15.40 -11.24
C GLU A 89 2.72 14.51 -12.50
N VAL A 90 1.94 14.86 -13.53
CA VAL A 90 1.93 14.15 -14.81
C VAL A 90 3.29 14.24 -15.49
N GLU A 91 3.84 15.45 -15.68
CA GLU A 91 5.11 15.63 -16.38
C GLU A 91 6.27 14.91 -15.68
N THR A 92 6.36 15.05 -14.35
CA THR A 92 7.41 14.40 -13.55
C THR A 92 7.31 12.87 -13.64
N THR A 93 6.08 12.33 -13.71
CA THR A 93 5.84 10.88 -13.76
C THR A 93 5.75 10.34 -15.21
N ARG A 94 5.74 11.22 -16.22
CA ARG A 94 5.49 10.88 -17.63
C ARG A 94 6.34 9.72 -18.16
N PRO A 95 7.67 9.65 -17.93
CA PRO A 95 8.49 8.54 -18.43
C PRO A 95 8.03 7.17 -17.91
N LEU A 96 7.55 7.12 -16.66
CA LEU A 96 6.98 5.92 -16.07
C LEU A 96 5.63 5.61 -16.71
N LEU A 97 4.71 6.59 -16.80
CA LEU A 97 3.38 6.40 -17.36
C LEU A 97 3.44 5.92 -18.83
N GLU A 98 4.34 6.46 -19.64
CA GLU A 98 4.54 6.00 -21.01
C GLU A 98 5.08 4.56 -21.09
N ARG A 99 5.93 4.16 -20.13
CA ARG A 99 6.35 2.75 -20.00
C ARG A 99 5.16 1.86 -19.66
N VAL A 100 4.28 2.31 -18.77
CA VAL A 100 3.04 1.60 -18.44
C VAL A 100 2.15 1.46 -19.68
N ARG A 101 1.95 2.54 -20.45
CA ARG A 101 1.23 2.53 -21.73
C ARG A 101 1.78 1.49 -22.70
N ARG A 102 3.10 1.51 -22.96
CA ARG A 102 3.72 0.54 -23.87
C ARG A 102 3.49 -0.91 -23.44
N ASN A 103 3.59 -1.18 -22.14
CA ASN A 103 3.33 -2.52 -21.60
C ASN A 103 1.85 -2.90 -21.75
N TYR A 104 0.94 -1.99 -21.43
CA TYR A 104 -0.50 -2.19 -21.58
C TYR A 104 -0.88 -2.48 -23.04
N LEU A 105 -0.41 -1.68 -24.00
CA LEU A 105 -0.68 -1.89 -25.43
C LEU A 105 -0.12 -3.23 -25.94
N LYS A 106 1.00 -3.70 -25.38
CA LYS A 106 1.58 -4.99 -25.74
C LYS A 106 0.78 -6.18 -25.20
N THR A 107 0.21 -6.07 -23.99
CA THR A 107 -0.47 -7.19 -23.32
C THR A 107 -1.97 -7.19 -23.50
N GLY A 108 -2.58 -6.02 -23.72
CA GLY A 108 -4.03 -5.81 -23.68
C GLY A 108 -4.67 -6.02 -22.30
N LYS A 109 -3.86 -6.24 -21.25
CA LYS A 109 -4.35 -6.59 -19.91
C LYS A 109 -4.48 -5.35 -19.03
N LEU A 110 -5.68 -5.09 -18.51
CA LEU A 110 -5.93 -3.98 -17.58
C LEU A 110 -5.06 -4.06 -16.32
N ASP A 111 -4.80 -5.28 -15.83
CA ASP A 111 -3.89 -5.48 -14.69
C ASP A 111 -2.48 -4.91 -14.95
N THR A 112 -1.99 -4.97 -16.19
CA THR A 112 -0.69 -4.36 -16.53
C THR A 112 -0.69 -2.84 -16.35
N ALA A 113 -1.81 -2.19 -16.67
CA ALA A 113 -1.99 -0.76 -16.45
C ALA A 113 -2.14 -0.45 -14.95
N MET A 114 -2.99 -1.18 -14.23
CA MET A 114 -3.23 -1.00 -12.79
C MET A 114 -1.97 -1.22 -11.97
N VAL A 115 -1.23 -2.28 -12.25
CA VAL A 115 0.06 -2.54 -11.62
C VAL A 115 1.01 -1.38 -11.88
N GLY A 116 1.14 -0.94 -13.14
CA GLY A 116 2.07 0.12 -13.49
C GLY A 116 1.74 1.49 -12.87
N MET A 117 0.46 1.81 -12.74
CA MET A 117 -0.02 3.10 -12.28
C MET A 117 -0.17 3.19 -10.76
N ILE A 118 -0.45 2.06 -10.09
CA ILE A 118 -0.76 2.02 -8.65
C ILE A 118 0.19 1.08 -7.89
N ASP A 119 0.40 -0.17 -8.33
CA ASP A 119 1.08 -1.17 -7.48
C ASP A 119 2.61 -1.18 -7.54
N ARG A 120 3.19 -0.87 -8.70
CA ARG A 120 4.58 -1.20 -9.01
C ARG A 120 5.57 -0.13 -8.55
N THR A 121 5.06 1.01 -8.08
CA THR A 121 5.87 1.90 -7.26
C THR A 121 5.81 1.36 -5.84
N ALA A 122 6.92 0.87 -5.30
CA ALA A 122 7.01 0.53 -3.87
C ALA A 122 6.51 1.68 -2.96
N CYS A 123 6.54 2.91 -3.48
CA CYS A 123 5.96 4.12 -2.93
C CYS A 123 4.47 4.03 -2.57
N ALA A 124 3.67 3.25 -3.31
CA ALA A 124 2.25 3.09 -3.01
C ALA A 124 2.03 2.32 -1.70
N TYR A 125 2.90 1.37 -1.35
CA TYR A 125 2.85 0.69 -0.04
C TYR A 125 3.34 1.56 1.11
N GLN A 126 4.07 2.65 0.81
CA GLN A 126 4.44 3.64 1.82
C GLN A 126 3.29 4.59 2.12
N LEU A 127 2.32 4.72 1.22
CA LEU A 127 1.14 5.56 1.38
C LEU A 127 -0.07 4.74 1.83
N TYR A 128 -0.40 3.66 1.13
CA TYR A 128 -1.53 2.79 1.43
C TYR A 128 -1.05 1.55 2.18
N LEU A 129 -1.36 1.49 3.48
CA LEU A 129 -0.94 0.40 4.37
C LEU A 129 -1.44 -0.97 3.90
N LYS A 130 -2.62 -0.98 3.28
CA LYS A 130 -3.23 -2.16 2.69
C LYS A 130 -3.93 -1.78 1.39
N ILE A 131 -3.69 -2.59 0.35
CA ILE A 131 -4.35 -2.48 -0.95
C ILE A 131 -4.98 -3.83 -1.27
N ASP A 132 -6.30 -3.87 -1.38
CA ASP A 132 -7.06 -5.02 -1.89
C ASP A 132 -7.02 -4.97 -3.44
N LYS A 133 -6.73 -6.11 -4.09
CA LYS A 133 -6.43 -6.16 -5.52
C LYS A 133 -7.23 -7.23 -6.27
N THR A 134 -7.73 -6.86 -7.45
CA THR A 134 -8.27 -7.77 -8.48
C THR A 134 -7.63 -7.45 -9.83
N ASP A 135 -7.98 -8.12 -10.93
CA ASP A 135 -7.32 -7.86 -12.23
C ASP A 135 -7.49 -6.42 -12.77
N ALA A 136 -8.55 -5.71 -12.39
CA ALA A 136 -8.83 -4.37 -12.92
C ALA A 136 -9.11 -3.33 -11.84
N GLU A 137 -9.11 -3.71 -10.57
CA GLU A 137 -9.49 -2.81 -9.48
C GLU A 137 -8.50 -2.86 -8.32
N ARG A 138 -8.31 -1.69 -7.71
CA ARG A 138 -7.57 -1.52 -6.47
C ARG A 138 -8.47 -0.79 -5.50
N SER A 139 -8.49 -1.22 -4.25
CA SER A 139 -9.19 -0.50 -3.19
C SER A 139 -8.36 -0.44 -1.92
N TRP A 140 -8.52 0.64 -1.18
CA TRP A 140 -7.79 0.92 0.06
C TRP A 140 -8.63 1.83 0.96
N GLU A 141 -8.24 1.91 2.21
CA GLU A 141 -8.69 2.95 3.13
C GLU A 141 -7.87 4.23 2.89
N SER A 142 -8.54 5.37 2.86
CA SER A 142 -7.92 6.68 2.68
C SER A 142 -6.86 6.90 3.76
N PRO A 143 -5.60 7.20 3.39
CA PRO A 143 -4.53 7.40 4.37
C PRO A 143 -4.57 8.78 5.03
N PHE A 144 -5.54 9.64 4.65
CA PHE A 144 -5.52 11.05 5.00
C PHE A 144 -6.33 11.37 6.25
N GLY A 145 -7.43 10.67 6.53
CA GLY A 145 -8.40 11.02 7.56
C GLY A 145 -7.79 11.27 8.94
N LEU A 146 -6.99 10.33 9.46
CA LEU A 146 -6.37 10.45 10.79
C LEU A 146 -5.48 11.69 10.92
N VAL A 147 -4.54 11.87 9.98
CA VAL A 147 -3.59 12.99 10.01
C VAL A 147 -4.32 14.31 9.75
N LEU A 148 -5.28 14.31 8.83
CA LEU A 148 -6.05 15.50 8.49
C LEU A 148 -6.91 15.97 9.67
N GLU A 149 -7.53 15.06 10.42
CA GLU A 149 -8.25 15.38 11.65
C GLU A 149 -7.35 16.15 12.63
N GLN A 150 -6.13 15.65 12.89
CA GLN A 150 -5.24 16.28 13.86
C GLN A 150 -4.64 17.59 13.34
N THR A 151 -4.24 17.63 12.07
CA THR A 151 -3.63 18.83 11.49
C THR A 151 -4.65 19.98 11.32
N ARG A 152 -5.92 19.67 11.07
CA ARG A 152 -7.01 20.68 11.11
C ARG A 152 -7.24 21.22 12.52
N ARG A 153 -7.25 20.36 13.55
CA ARG A 153 -7.36 20.80 14.95
C ARG A 153 -6.24 21.76 15.36
N MET A 154 -5.04 21.56 14.81
CA MET A 154 -3.89 22.43 15.02
C MET A 154 -3.86 23.68 14.13
N GLY A 155 -4.82 23.84 13.20
CA GLY A 155 -4.86 24.96 12.25
C GLY A 155 -3.79 24.92 11.17
N GLN A 156 -3.20 23.75 10.89
CA GLN A 156 -2.18 23.58 9.84
C GLN A 156 -2.79 23.41 8.45
N HIS A 157 -3.98 22.81 8.37
CA HIS A 157 -4.71 22.60 7.12
C HIS A 157 -6.19 22.97 7.31
N ASP A 158 -6.85 23.40 6.25
CA ASP A 158 -8.30 23.58 6.18
C ASP A 158 -9.00 22.58 5.25
N LEU A 159 -8.22 21.79 4.51
CA LEU A 159 -8.67 20.72 3.62
C LEU A 159 -9.64 19.76 4.31
N THR A 160 -10.68 19.35 3.60
CA THR A 160 -11.52 18.19 3.92
C THR A 160 -10.95 16.93 3.27
N GLU A 161 -11.29 15.77 3.83
CA GLU A 161 -10.86 14.50 3.23
C GLU A 161 -11.47 14.29 1.84
N GLN A 162 -12.68 14.81 1.62
CA GLN A 162 -13.32 14.85 0.31
C GLN A 162 -12.52 15.67 -0.70
N GLU A 163 -12.06 16.88 -0.33
CA GLU A 163 -11.21 17.70 -1.21
C GLU A 163 -9.91 16.97 -1.57
N VAL A 164 -9.28 16.32 -0.58
CA VAL A 164 -8.06 15.53 -0.81
C VAL A 164 -8.35 14.36 -1.75
N HIS A 165 -9.46 13.66 -1.58
CA HIS A 165 -9.88 12.57 -2.47
C HIS A 165 -10.11 13.05 -3.90
N ASP A 166 -10.87 14.14 -4.07
CA ASP A 166 -11.19 14.68 -5.40
C ASP A 166 -9.94 15.19 -6.14
N ILE A 167 -8.96 15.76 -5.42
CA ILE A 167 -7.71 16.26 -6.01
C ILE A 167 -6.70 15.12 -6.20
N TRP A 168 -6.29 14.48 -5.11
CA TRP A 168 -5.13 13.59 -5.09
C TRP A 168 -5.42 12.19 -5.62
N ILE A 169 -6.67 11.73 -5.49
CA ILE A 169 -7.07 10.44 -6.00
C ILE A 169 -7.74 10.62 -7.35
N LYS A 170 -8.87 11.33 -7.42
CA LYS A 170 -9.64 11.42 -8.68
C LYS A 170 -8.90 12.19 -9.77
N LYS A 171 -8.66 13.49 -9.60
CA LYS A 171 -8.01 14.33 -10.64
C LYS A 171 -6.67 13.74 -11.06
N ARG A 172 -5.82 13.39 -10.10
CA ARG A 172 -4.48 12.84 -10.37
C ARG A 172 -4.51 11.52 -11.14
N TYR A 173 -5.28 10.53 -10.71
CA TYR A 173 -5.31 9.24 -11.41
C TYR A 173 -6.01 9.33 -12.76
N HIS A 174 -7.02 10.21 -12.93
CA HIS A 174 -7.57 10.49 -14.26
C HIS A 174 -6.52 11.07 -15.20
N ALA A 175 -5.73 12.04 -14.74
CA ALA A 175 -4.65 12.62 -15.53
C ALA A 175 -3.57 11.57 -15.90
N PHE A 176 -3.25 10.65 -14.98
CA PHE A 176 -2.36 9.53 -15.28
C PHE A 176 -2.96 8.55 -16.30
N ALA A 177 -4.25 8.26 -16.17
CA ALA A 177 -4.97 7.35 -17.06
C ALA A 177 -5.04 7.86 -18.50
N GLU A 178 -5.16 9.18 -18.70
CA GLU A 178 -5.08 9.81 -20.02
C GLU A 178 -3.74 9.53 -20.72
N VAL A 179 -2.62 9.66 -20.00
CA VAL A 179 -1.29 9.35 -20.54
C VAL A 179 -1.15 7.86 -20.85
N VAL A 180 -1.70 7.00 -19.99
CA VAL A 180 -1.65 5.54 -20.17
C VAL A 180 -2.57 5.07 -21.32
N GLY A 181 -3.65 5.81 -21.59
CA GLY A 181 -4.67 5.45 -22.57
C GLY A 181 -5.67 4.41 -22.04
N VAL A 182 -6.08 4.52 -20.77
CA VAL A 182 -7.14 3.72 -20.16
C VAL A 182 -8.22 4.63 -19.60
N GLU A 183 -9.45 4.12 -19.51
CA GLU A 183 -10.52 4.80 -18.78
C GLU A 183 -10.52 4.34 -17.32
N LEU A 184 -10.90 5.21 -16.39
CA LEU A 184 -11.03 4.88 -14.97
C LEU A 184 -12.44 5.15 -14.47
N SER A 185 -12.92 4.25 -13.60
CA SER A 185 -14.02 4.51 -12.68
C SER A 185 -13.44 4.60 -11.28
N ILE A 186 -13.56 5.76 -10.63
CA ILE A 186 -13.08 6.00 -9.27
C ILE A 186 -14.28 6.24 -8.38
N SER A 187 -14.40 5.49 -7.28
CA SER A 187 -15.51 5.66 -6.34
C SER A 187 -15.43 6.98 -5.60
N ASP A 188 -16.54 7.42 -5.03
CA ASP A 188 -16.50 8.35 -3.91
C ASP A 188 -15.85 7.69 -2.69
N ILE A 189 -15.40 8.50 -1.74
CA ILE A 189 -14.95 8.00 -0.44
C ILE A 189 -16.18 7.64 0.38
N ASP A 190 -16.24 6.43 0.89
CA ASP A 190 -17.36 5.99 1.72
C ASP A 190 -17.23 6.45 3.18
N GLU A 191 -18.24 6.14 4.00
CA GLU A 191 -18.28 6.49 5.43
C GLU A 191 -17.14 5.87 6.26
N ASN A 192 -16.49 4.83 5.74
CA ASN A 192 -15.35 4.16 6.36
C ASN A 192 -14.02 4.61 5.74
N GLY A 193 -14.03 5.67 4.91
CA GLY A 193 -12.84 6.15 4.23
C GLY A 193 -12.39 5.26 3.07
N ARG A 194 -13.16 4.25 2.66
CA ARG A 194 -12.74 3.31 1.61
C ARG A 194 -12.96 3.91 0.23
N VAL A 195 -11.99 3.65 -0.64
CA VAL A 195 -11.94 4.12 -2.02
C VAL A 195 -11.60 2.96 -2.95
N SER A 196 -12.15 2.96 -4.16
CA SER A 196 -11.72 2.07 -5.23
C SER A 196 -11.43 2.78 -6.56
N VAL A 197 -10.44 2.27 -7.27
CA VAL A 197 -10.05 2.68 -8.63
C VAL A 197 -10.11 1.46 -9.52
N ARG A 198 -10.97 1.51 -10.54
CA ARG A 198 -11.16 0.44 -11.52
C ARG A 198 -10.78 0.92 -12.92
N ALA A 199 -9.87 0.21 -13.57
CA ALA A 199 -9.59 0.42 -14.99
C ALA A 199 -10.68 -0.20 -15.87
N LEU A 200 -11.06 0.56 -16.89
CA LEU A 200 -12.00 0.19 -17.94
C LEU A 200 -11.25 0.15 -19.27
N ARG A 201 -11.73 -0.68 -20.20
CA ARG A 201 -11.20 -0.65 -21.57
C ARG A 201 -11.67 0.65 -22.24
N PRO A 202 -10.81 1.36 -23.01
CA PRO A 202 -11.25 2.52 -23.76
C PRO A 202 -12.37 2.16 -24.72
N ALA A 203 -13.40 3.01 -24.83
CA ALA A 203 -14.52 2.78 -25.75
C ALA A 203 -14.08 2.60 -27.22
N SER A 204 -12.90 3.13 -27.58
CA SER A 204 -12.32 3.04 -28.93
C SER A 204 -11.63 1.70 -29.26
N VAL A 205 -11.32 0.86 -28.27
CA VAL A 205 -10.65 -0.45 -28.46
C VAL A 205 -11.66 -1.60 -28.53
N ALA A 206 -12.92 -1.38 -28.14
CA ALA A 206 -13.98 -2.40 -28.16
C ALA A 206 -14.55 -2.71 -29.57
N LYS A 207 -13.97 -2.16 -30.65
CA LYS A 207 -14.48 -2.27 -32.02
C LYS A 207 -13.61 -3.05 -33.02
N ASN A 208 -12.55 -3.73 -32.57
CA ASN A 208 -11.76 -4.62 -33.43
C ASN A 208 -11.86 -6.07 -32.98
#